data_AF-A0AAV9Z4T3-F1
#
_entry.id   AF-A0AAV9Z4T3-F1
#
_cell.length_a   1.000
_cell.length_b   1.000
_cell.length_c   1.000
_cell.angle_alpha   90.00
_cell.angle_beta   90.00
_cell.angle_gamma   90.00
#
_symmetry.space_group_name_H-M   'P 1'
#
loop_
_entity.id
_entity.type
_entity.pdbx_description
1 polymer ?
#
loop_
_entity_poly.entity_id
_entity_poly.type
_entity_poly.pdbx_seq_one_letter_code
_entity_poly.pdbx_strand_id
1 'polypeptide(L)'
;MTSSPPLRASPKVVSRIVFRPPQHAEAFIEQSNLTRHTCRVCQQPVKGTDRQIHVGRHILKAICGVPDTSVKFPVSNAYPCGMCGGPTNNGACKVEIKSGKALSTCPSAYSFMVVPASKFHKGRPCTNVPVVCALNCGETH
;
A
#
# COMPACT_ATOMS: atom_id res chain seq x y z
N MET A 1 -29.28 -64.05 1.24
CA MET A 1 -27.88 -63.58 1.05
C MET A 1 -27.89 -62.56 -0.09
N THR A 2 -28.08 -61.28 0.21
CA THR A 2 -28.19 -60.20 -0.78
C THR A 2 -26.95 -59.31 -0.69
N SER A 3 -26.03 -59.47 -1.63
CA SER A 3 -24.79 -58.69 -1.73
C SER A 3 -25.06 -57.35 -2.41
N SER A 4 -24.83 -56.24 -1.70
CA SER A 4 -24.84 -54.88 -2.25
C SER A 4 -23.60 -54.65 -3.14
N PRO A 5 -23.70 -53.89 -4.25
CA PRO A 5 -22.54 -53.51 -5.05
C PRO A 5 -21.80 -52.30 -4.45
N PRO A 6 -20.47 -52.15 -4.70
CA PRO A 6 -19.70 -51.05 -4.16
C PRO A 6 -19.94 -49.74 -4.96
N LEU A 7 -20.05 -48.64 -4.21
CA LEU A 7 -20.12 -47.27 -4.74
C LEU A 7 -18.83 -46.91 -5.50
N ARG A 8 -18.96 -46.64 -6.80
CA ARG A 8 -17.90 -46.10 -7.65
C ARG A 8 -17.65 -44.64 -7.29
N ALA A 9 -16.45 -44.31 -6.83
CA ALA A 9 -16.01 -42.93 -6.62
C ALA A 9 -15.72 -42.27 -7.98
N SER A 10 -16.42 -41.18 -8.30
CA SER A 10 -16.14 -40.35 -9.47
C SER A 10 -14.84 -39.55 -9.29
N PRO A 11 -13.97 -39.43 -10.30
CA PRO A 11 -12.78 -38.61 -10.22
C PRO A 11 -13.16 -37.13 -10.14
N LYS A 12 -12.65 -36.42 -9.12
CA LYS A 12 -12.79 -34.97 -9.00
C LYS A 12 -12.00 -34.30 -10.12
N VAL A 13 -12.71 -33.66 -11.05
CA VAL A 13 -12.13 -32.77 -12.05
C VAL A 13 -11.48 -31.59 -11.32
N VAL A 14 -10.15 -31.59 -11.25
CA VAL A 14 -9.38 -30.45 -10.76
C VAL A 14 -9.35 -29.43 -11.90
N SER A 15 -10.33 -28.52 -11.93
CA SER A 15 -10.27 -27.34 -12.78
C SER A 15 -9.07 -26.49 -12.38
N ARG A 16 -8.03 -26.49 -13.23
CA ARG A 16 -6.94 -25.52 -13.16
C ARG A 16 -7.54 -24.12 -13.31
N ILE A 17 -7.64 -23.38 -12.21
CA ILE A 17 -7.84 -21.94 -12.25
C ILE A 17 -6.56 -21.35 -12.85
N VAL A 18 -6.58 -21.10 -14.16
CA VAL A 18 -5.54 -20.33 -14.82
C VAL A 18 -5.75 -18.88 -14.38
N PHE A 19 -4.89 -18.41 -13.48
CA PHE A 19 -4.88 -17.03 -13.03
C PHE A 19 -4.42 -16.14 -14.20
N ARG A 20 -5.37 -15.63 -14.99
CA ARG A 20 -5.09 -14.63 -16.02
C ARG A 20 -4.75 -13.32 -15.29
N PRO A 21 -3.54 -12.78 -15.40
CA PRO A 21 -3.24 -11.47 -14.82
C PRO A 21 -4.17 -10.42 -15.46
N PRO A 22 -4.73 -9.48 -14.68
CA PRO A 22 -5.59 -8.46 -15.23
C PRO A 22 -4.75 -7.49 -16.06
N GLN A 23 -4.97 -7.49 -17.37
CA GLN A 23 -4.29 -6.69 -18.39
C GLN A 23 -4.35 -5.17 -18.12
N HIS A 24 -5.25 -4.74 -17.22
CA HIS A 24 -5.39 -3.34 -16.80
C HIS A 24 -4.47 -2.91 -15.65
N ALA A 25 -3.82 -3.85 -14.94
CA ALA A 25 -2.87 -3.50 -13.88
C ALA A 25 -1.57 -2.92 -14.45
N GLU A 26 -1.16 -3.38 -15.64
CA GLU A 26 0.10 -2.98 -16.27
C GLU A 26 0.05 -1.53 -16.76
N ALA A 27 -1.06 -1.10 -17.38
CA ALA A 27 -1.22 0.27 -17.87
C ALA A 27 -1.20 1.34 -16.76
N PHE A 28 -1.77 1.04 -15.58
CA PHE A 28 -1.73 1.96 -14.43
C PHE A 28 -0.34 2.06 -13.78
N ILE A 29 0.41 0.96 -13.76
CA ILE A 29 1.79 0.93 -13.24
C ILE A 29 2.71 1.75 -14.14
N GLU A 30 2.51 1.72 -15.46
CA GLU A 30 3.33 2.45 -16.42
C GLU A 30 3.20 3.98 -16.28
N GLN A 31 1.98 4.51 -16.19
CA GLN A 31 1.76 5.95 -15.98
C GLN A 31 2.27 6.46 -14.62
N SER A 32 2.23 5.61 -13.57
CA SER A 32 2.78 5.94 -12.26
C SER A 32 4.33 5.96 -12.19
N ASN A 33 5.01 5.31 -13.14
CA ASN A 33 6.48 5.28 -13.22
C ASN A 33 7.07 6.51 -13.92
N LEU A 34 6.30 7.13 -14.82
CA LEU A 34 6.71 8.34 -15.56
C LEU A 34 6.43 9.63 -14.78
N THR A 35 5.44 9.62 -13.89
CA THR A 35 5.06 10.81 -13.11
C THR A 35 5.98 11.01 -11.91
N ARG A 36 6.73 12.12 -11.93
CA ARG A 36 7.51 12.58 -10.79
C ARG A 36 6.68 13.57 -9.98
N HIS A 37 6.64 13.36 -8.68
CA HIS A 37 5.97 14.23 -7.73
C HIS A 37 7.00 14.87 -6.80
N THR A 38 6.82 16.16 -6.53
CA THR A 38 7.67 16.87 -5.59
C THR A 38 7.39 16.38 -4.17
N CYS A 39 8.45 16.00 -3.46
CA CYS A 39 8.37 15.70 -2.04
C CYS A 39 8.12 17.00 -1.25
N ARG A 40 7.06 17.04 -0.43
CA ARG A 40 6.77 18.21 0.40
C ARG A 40 7.90 18.54 1.37
N VAL A 41 8.56 17.50 1.91
CA VAL A 41 9.56 17.62 2.97
C VAL A 41 10.88 18.20 2.46
N CYS A 42 11.45 17.64 1.39
CA CYS A 42 12.77 18.04 0.87
C CYS A 42 12.73 18.78 -0.48
N GLN A 43 11.55 18.90 -1.10
CA GLN A 43 11.33 19.52 -2.41
C GLN A 43 12.04 18.82 -3.58
N GLN A 44 12.50 17.58 -3.41
CA GLN A 44 13.08 16.79 -4.50
C GLN A 44 11.99 16.10 -5.32
N PRO A 45 12.17 15.98 -6.65
CA PRO A 45 11.27 15.21 -7.50
C PRO A 45 11.48 13.70 -7.28
N VAL A 46 10.41 12.99 -6.96
CA VAL A 46 10.45 11.55 -6.66
C VAL A 46 9.47 10.82 -7.58
N LYS A 47 9.83 9.63 -8.07
CA LYS A 47 8.90 8.76 -8.81
C LYS A 47 7.70 8.42 -7.92
N GLY A 48 6.49 8.37 -8.50
CA GLY A 48 5.27 8.05 -7.74
C GLY A 48 5.38 6.75 -6.95
N THR A 49 6.00 5.72 -7.55
CA THR A 49 6.24 4.40 -6.94
C THR A 49 7.19 4.42 -5.75
N ASP A 50 8.20 5.29 -5.75
CA ASP A 50 9.24 5.37 -4.70
C ASP A 50 8.91 6.36 -3.60
N ARG A 51 7.80 7.10 -3.76
CA ARG A 51 7.47 8.25 -2.91
C ARG A 51 7.30 7.89 -1.44
N GLN A 52 6.63 6.78 -1.16
CA GLN A 52 6.41 6.33 0.21
C GLN A 52 7.71 5.88 0.88
N ILE A 53 8.62 5.25 0.15
CA ILE A 53 9.95 4.90 0.66
C ILE A 53 10.75 6.18 0.95
N HIS A 54 10.72 7.13 0.01
CA HIS A 54 11.41 8.41 0.15
C HIS A 54 10.91 9.20 1.37
N VAL A 55 9.60 9.39 1.51
CA VAL A 55 9.00 10.10 2.64
C VAL A 55 9.17 9.31 3.94
N GLY A 56 9.06 7.98 3.88
CA GLY A 56 9.33 7.09 5.01
C GLY A 56 10.73 7.28 5.60
N ARG A 57 11.76 7.54 4.79
CA ARG A 57 13.10 7.87 5.29
C ARG A 57 13.12 9.17 6.10
N HIS A 58 12.42 10.21 5.66
CA HIS A 58 12.31 11.46 6.43
C HIS A 58 11.58 11.24 7.75
N ILE A 59 10.47 10.48 7.72
CA ILE A 59 9.69 10.13 8.90
C ILE A 59 10.54 9.37 9.92
N LEU A 60 11.22 8.31 9.47
CA LEU A 60 12.06 7.49 10.36
C LEU A 60 13.19 8.30 10.98
N LYS A 61 13.87 9.16 10.20
CA LYS A 61 14.89 10.05 10.74
C LYS A 61 14.33 11.00 11.80
N ALA A 62 13.17 11.61 11.54
CA ALA A 62 12.50 12.50 12.48
C ALA A 62 12.13 11.78 13.79
N ILE A 63 11.54 10.59 13.70
CA ILE A 63 11.17 9.76 14.87
C ILE A 63 12.41 9.33 15.66
N CYS A 64 13.49 8.94 14.97
CA CYS A 64 14.74 8.53 15.61
C CYS A 64 15.59 9.70 16.12
N GLY A 65 15.14 10.95 15.95
CA GLY A 65 15.92 12.14 16.31
C GLY A 65 17.22 12.30 15.49
N VAL A 66 17.31 11.64 14.34
CA VAL A 66 18.47 11.73 13.44
C VAL A 66 18.29 12.97 12.56
N PRO A 67 19.25 13.91 12.55
CA PRO A 67 19.14 15.10 11.72
C PRO A 67 19.11 14.72 10.24
N ASP A 68 18.17 15.31 9.50
CA ASP A 68 18.06 15.15 8.06
C ASP A 68 18.35 16.46 7.35
N THR A 69 19.58 16.59 6.83
CA THR A 69 20.06 17.79 6.13
C THR A 69 19.26 18.14 4.87
N SER A 70 18.47 17.20 4.35
CA SER A 70 17.64 17.40 3.16
C SER A 70 16.27 18.01 3.47
N VAL A 71 15.87 18.09 4.74
CA VAL A 71 14.55 18.59 5.15
C VAL A 71 14.47 20.10 5.00
N LYS A 72 13.49 20.57 4.25
CA LYS A 72 13.11 21.99 4.13
C LYS A 72 11.85 22.32 4.91
N PHE A 73 10.92 21.36 4.98
CA PHE A 73 9.66 21.48 5.72
C PHE A 73 9.55 20.34 6.74
N PRO A 74 9.14 20.62 7.98
CA PRO A 74 9.12 19.62 9.04
C PRO A 74 8.12 18.50 8.75
N VAL A 75 8.48 17.30 9.20
CA VAL A 75 7.58 16.14 9.26
C VAL A 75 6.70 16.27 10.52
N SER A 76 5.47 15.78 10.45
CA SER A 76 4.59 15.71 11.62
C SER A 76 5.11 14.70 12.66
N ASN A 77 5.18 15.10 13.93
CA ASN A 77 5.75 14.26 15.00
C ASN A 77 4.76 13.24 15.59
N ALA A 78 3.45 13.48 15.53
CA ALA A 78 2.46 12.62 16.19
C ALA A 78 1.92 11.52 15.26
N TYR A 79 1.58 11.89 14.01
CA TYR A 79 0.99 10.98 13.02
C TYR A 79 1.36 11.44 11.60
N PRO A 80 2.58 11.17 11.13
CA PRO A 80 3.00 11.57 9.80
C PRO A 80 2.41 10.68 8.71
N CYS A 81 1.83 11.30 7.69
CA CYS A 81 1.35 10.64 6.50
C CYS A 81 2.52 10.04 5.70
N GLY A 82 2.48 8.74 5.42
CA GLY A 82 3.50 8.04 4.63
C GLY A 82 3.71 8.57 3.21
N MET A 83 2.80 9.39 2.68
CA MET A 83 2.89 9.95 1.32
C MET A 83 3.44 11.38 1.25
N CYS A 84 3.22 12.19 2.28
CA CYS A 84 3.60 13.61 2.25
C CYS A 84 4.34 14.09 3.51
N GLY A 85 4.46 13.26 4.55
CA GLY A 85 5.07 13.60 5.84
C GLY A 85 4.26 14.57 6.69
N GLY A 86 3.09 15.01 6.20
CA GLY A 86 2.19 15.93 6.93
C GLY A 86 1.36 15.23 8.00
N PRO A 87 0.64 15.99 8.84
CA PRO A 87 -0.25 15.43 9.85
C PRO A 87 -1.41 14.62 9.25
N THR A 88 -1.71 13.47 9.85
CA THR A 88 -2.92 12.68 9.60
C THR A 88 -4.08 13.08 10.53
N ASN A 89 -3.78 13.69 11.68
CA ASN A 89 -4.78 14.25 12.60
C ASN A 89 -5.56 15.43 11.98
N ASN A 90 -6.80 15.64 12.46
CA ASN A 90 -7.75 16.66 11.99
C ASN A 90 -8.12 16.58 10.49
N GLY A 91 -7.94 15.41 9.86
CA GLY A 91 -8.44 15.14 8.51
C GLY A 91 -7.56 15.63 7.36
N ALA A 92 -6.36 16.13 7.64
CA ALA A 92 -5.44 16.60 6.60
C ALA A 92 -4.97 15.47 5.66
N CYS A 93 -4.77 14.24 6.17
CA CYS A 93 -4.39 13.06 5.39
C CYS A 93 -4.99 11.79 6.00
N LYS A 94 -6.24 11.47 5.66
CA LYS A 94 -6.91 10.22 6.09
C LYS A 94 -6.63 9.09 5.10
N VAL A 95 -6.61 7.86 5.59
CA VAL A 95 -6.53 6.65 4.78
C VAL A 95 -7.75 5.78 5.11
N GLU A 96 -8.44 5.30 4.09
CA GLU A 96 -9.62 4.45 4.22
C GLU A 96 -9.49 3.26 3.28
N ILE A 97 -9.94 2.09 3.73
CA ILE A 97 -10.07 0.91 2.86
C ILE A 97 -11.53 0.79 2.44
N LYS A 98 -11.82 1.02 1.15
CA LYS A 98 -13.16 0.84 0.56
C LYS A 98 -13.11 -0.23 -0.53
N SER A 99 -13.90 -1.27 -0.38
CA SER A 99 -14.00 -2.39 -1.34
C SER A 99 -12.63 -2.98 -1.74
N GLY A 100 -11.74 -3.14 -0.76
CA GLY A 100 -10.38 -3.67 -0.97
C GLY A 100 -9.39 -2.71 -1.64
N LYS A 101 -9.76 -1.43 -1.84
CA LYS A 101 -8.88 -0.36 -2.30
C LYS A 101 -8.48 0.54 -1.15
N ALA A 102 -7.19 0.86 -1.06
CA ALA A 102 -6.69 1.93 -0.21
C ALA A 102 -6.95 3.28 -0.90
N LEU A 103 -7.70 4.14 -0.22
CA LEU A 103 -7.98 5.52 -0.62
C LEU A 103 -7.38 6.45 0.41
N SER A 104 -6.94 7.62 -0.02
CA SER A 104 -6.46 8.65 0.92
C SER A 104 -6.84 10.04 0.45
N THR A 105 -7.12 10.92 1.41
CA THR A 105 -7.40 12.35 1.16
C THR A 105 -6.13 13.16 0.90
N CYS A 106 -4.96 12.53 1.05
CA CYS A 106 -3.69 13.18 0.79
C CYS A 106 -3.60 13.57 -0.71
N PRO A 107 -3.28 14.82 -1.07
CA PRO A 107 -3.08 15.26 -2.48
C PRO A 107 -1.98 14.49 -3.23
N SER A 108 -1.24 13.72 -2.45
CA SER A 108 -0.03 13.01 -2.77
C SER A 108 -0.24 11.50 -2.76
N ALA A 109 -1.45 11.02 -2.49
CA ALA A 109 -1.76 9.61 -2.51
C ALA A 109 -1.95 9.07 -3.93
N TYR A 110 -1.67 7.77 -4.08
CA TYR A 110 -2.15 6.98 -5.19
C TYR A 110 -3.05 5.88 -4.62
N SER A 111 -4.12 5.54 -5.34
CA SER A 111 -4.99 4.43 -4.96
C SER A 111 -4.39 3.11 -5.41
N PHE A 112 -4.48 2.07 -4.58
CA PHE A 112 -4.05 0.72 -4.93
C PHE A 112 -4.92 -0.34 -4.26
N MET A 113 -4.88 -1.55 -4.81
CA MET A 113 -5.56 -2.71 -4.23
C MET A 113 -4.75 -3.26 -3.06
N VAL A 114 -5.40 -3.46 -1.92
CA VAL A 114 -4.79 -3.95 -0.67
C VAL A 114 -4.22 -5.35 -0.83
N VAL A 115 -4.98 -6.29 -1.42
CA VAL A 115 -4.59 -7.71 -1.52
C VAL A 115 -3.39 -7.96 -2.43
N PRO A 116 -3.26 -7.32 -3.61
CA PRO A 116 -2.02 -7.39 -4.39
C PRO A 116 -0.85 -6.70 -3.68
N ALA A 117 -1.08 -5.55 -3.05
CA ALA A 117 -0.01 -4.82 -2.36
C ALA A 117 0.52 -5.53 -1.10
N SER A 118 -0.30 -6.38 -0.47
CA SER A 118 0.12 -7.18 0.69
C SER A 118 1.09 -8.30 0.33
N LYS A 119 1.31 -8.58 -0.95
CA LYS A 119 2.25 -9.59 -1.41
C LYS A 119 3.64 -8.98 -1.52
N PHE A 120 4.60 -9.61 -0.84
CA PHE A 120 6.01 -9.22 -0.95
C PHE A 120 6.54 -9.42 -2.37
N HIS A 121 7.31 -8.44 -2.85
CA HIS A 121 8.04 -8.52 -4.11
C HIS A 121 9.50 -8.07 -3.91
N LYS A 122 10.46 -8.79 -4.51
CA LYS A 122 11.89 -8.43 -4.41
C LYS A 122 12.20 -7.01 -4.87
N GLY A 123 11.50 -6.52 -5.90
CA GLY A 123 11.65 -5.14 -6.40
C GLY A 123 10.88 -4.08 -5.59
N ARG A 124 9.98 -4.49 -4.69
CA ARG A 124 9.16 -3.62 -3.83
C ARG A 124 9.09 -4.25 -2.43
N PRO A 125 10.16 -4.16 -1.63
CA PRO A 125 10.28 -4.89 -0.37
C PRO A 125 9.29 -4.41 0.71
N CYS A 126 8.74 -3.19 0.56
CA CYS A 126 7.70 -2.69 1.45
C CYS A 126 6.32 -2.90 0.82
N THR A 127 5.47 -3.65 1.51
CA THR A 127 4.07 -3.89 1.09
C THR A 127 3.20 -2.66 1.28
N ASN A 128 3.61 -1.71 2.14
CA ASN A 128 3.01 -0.38 2.28
C ASN A 128 1.46 -0.40 2.43
N VAL A 129 0.93 -1.53 2.91
CA VAL A 129 -0.50 -1.76 3.04
C VAL A 129 -0.99 -1.08 4.31
N PRO A 130 -2.07 -0.27 4.23
CA PRO A 130 -2.65 0.32 5.43
C PRO A 130 -3.11 -0.77 6.39
N VAL A 131 -2.80 -0.60 7.68
CA VAL A 131 -3.11 -1.55 8.74
C VAL A 131 -4.28 -1.03 9.55
N VAL A 132 -5.31 -1.87 9.70
CA VAL A 132 -6.42 -1.57 10.61
C VAL A 132 -5.91 -1.72 12.05
N CYS A 133 -6.11 -0.69 12.87
CA CYS A 133 -5.63 -0.71 14.24
C CYS A 133 -6.36 -1.77 15.08
N ALA A 134 -5.62 -2.76 15.58
CA ALA A 134 -6.16 -3.82 16.43
C ALA A 134 -6.58 -3.35 17.84
N LEU A 135 -6.17 -2.13 18.24
CA LEU A 135 -6.48 -1.52 19.54
C LEU A 135 -7.86 -0.82 19.56
N ASN A 136 -8.73 -1.11 18.59
CA ASN A 136 -10.12 -0.63 18.53
C ASN A 136 -10.30 0.91 18.46
N CYS A 137 -9.31 1.67 17.98
CA CYS A 137 -9.49 3.10 17.73
C CYS A 137 -10.36 3.41 16.50
N GLY A 138 -10.73 2.40 15.70
CA GLY A 138 -11.57 2.57 14.51
C GLY A 138 -10.87 3.19 13.30
N GLU A 139 -9.55 3.42 13.37
CA GLU A 139 -8.77 4.05 12.30
C GLU A 139 -7.93 3.03 11.51
N THR A 140 -7.59 3.42 10.27
CA THR A 140 -6.64 2.71 9.41
C THR A 140 -5.40 3.57 9.26
N HIS A 141 -4.22 2.98 9.47
CA HIS A 141 -2.92 3.67 9.47
C HIS A 141 -2.03 3.22 8.31
#